data_AF-A0A9Q3H9C8-F1
#
_entry.id   AF-A0A9Q3H9C8-F1
#
_cell.length_a   1.000
_cell.length_b   1.000
_cell.length_c   1.000
_cell.angle_alpha   90.00
_cell.angle_beta   90.00
_cell.angle_gamma   90.00
#
_symmetry.space_group_name_H-M   'P 1'
#
loop_
_entity.id
_entity.type
_entity.pdbx_description
1 polymer ?
#
loop_
_entity_poly.entity_id
_entity_poly.type
_entity_poly.pdbx_seq_one_letter_code
_entity_poly.pdbx_strand_id
1 'polypeptide(L)'
;MTPPHSIIKTPLLPHQKTRLAFIWDQEIPNGQSTCNLWVTSRPGSPFNARHVITKKVISSFESLLTNTPLGGLIMDHMGLGKAIQAIALIGTSKEHLITNAHLT
;
A
#
# COMPACT_ATOMS: atom_id res chain seq x y z
N MET A 1 10.09 -1.57 4.31
CA MET A 1 10.07 -0.10 4.21
C MET A 1 10.73 0.48 5.45
N THR A 2 11.64 1.43 5.29
CA THR A 2 12.35 2.11 6.40
C THR A 2 12.07 3.61 6.28
N PRO A 3 11.50 4.27 7.30
CA PRO A 3 11.21 5.69 7.21
C PRO A 3 12.49 6.53 7.24
N PRO A 4 12.47 7.76 6.70
CA PRO A 4 13.61 8.68 6.76
C PRO A 4 14.07 8.93 8.19
N HIS A 5 15.36 8.64 8.44
CA HIS A 5 16.01 8.92 9.73
C HIS A 5 16.10 10.42 10.05
N SER A 6 15.96 11.28 9.04
CA SER A 6 15.90 12.74 9.19
C SER A 6 14.61 13.21 9.89
N ILE A 7 13.53 12.45 9.78
CA ILE A 7 12.20 12.79 10.31
C ILE A 7 11.84 11.90 11.50
N ILE A 8 12.04 10.58 11.38
CA ILE A 8 11.78 9.61 12.44
C ILE A 8 13.10 9.22 13.10
N LYS A 9 13.41 9.88 14.22
CA LYS A 9 14.62 9.58 15.02
C LYS A 9 14.43 8.39 15.95
N THR A 10 13.20 8.05 16.28
CA THR A 10 12.85 6.92 17.15
C THR A 10 12.85 5.60 16.37
N PRO A 11 13.48 4.54 16.90
CA PRO A 11 13.44 3.23 16.25
C PRO A 11 12.02 2.67 16.27
N LEU A 12 11.48 2.35 15.09
CA LEU A 12 10.19 1.67 14.97
C LEU A 12 10.28 0.23 15.44
N LEU A 13 9.29 -0.23 16.21
CA LEU A 13 9.13 -1.62 16.57
C LEU A 13 8.75 -2.48 15.35
N PRO A 14 8.99 -3.81 15.37
CA PRO A 14 8.72 -4.66 14.22
C PRO A 14 7.28 -4.56 13.68
N HIS A 15 6.28 -4.57 14.58
CA HIS A 15 4.87 -4.45 14.18
C HIS A 15 4.57 -3.08 13.54
N GLN A 16 5.21 -2.01 14.00
CA GLN A 16 5.05 -0.67 13.44
C GLN A 16 5.63 -0.59 12.03
N LYS A 17 6.75 -1.28 11.76
CA LYS A 17 7.35 -1.36 10.41
C LYS A 17 6.46 -2.14 9.44
N THR A 18 5.93 -3.29 9.87
CA THR A 18 5.01 -4.09 9.06
C THR A 18 3.75 -3.30 8.74
N ARG A 19 3.19 -2.62 9.75
CA ARG A 19 1.98 -1.81 9.58
C ARG A 19 2.23 -0.61 8.66
N LEU A 20 3.35 0.06 8.82
CA LEU A 20 3.75 1.18 7.97
C LEU A 20 3.93 0.75 6.50
N ALA A 21 4.55 -0.41 6.25
CA ALA A 21 4.67 -0.96 4.90
C ALA A 21 3.30 -1.28 4.28
N PHE A 22 2.36 -1.81 5.08
CA PHE A 22 0.99 -2.07 4.63
C PHE A 22 0.25 -0.78 4.26
N ILE A 23 0.33 0.27 5.11
CA ILE A 23 -0.34 1.54 4.84
C ILE A 23 0.29 2.22 3.61
N TRP A 24 1.61 2.19 3.48
CA TRP A 24 2.32 2.72 2.32
C TRP A 24 1.89 2.06 1.02
N ASP A 25 1.69 0.73 1.02
CA ASP A 25 1.16 0.01 -0.14
C ASP A 25 -0.26 0.48 -0.52
N GLN A 26 -1.07 0.93 0.45
CA GLN A 26 -2.40 1.50 0.17
C GLN A 26 -2.36 2.95 -0.33
N GLU A 27 -1.25 3.67 -0.16
CA GLU A 27 -1.08 5.05 -0.62
C GLU A 27 -0.48 5.14 -2.04
N ILE A 28 0.00 4.03 -2.59
CA ILE A 28 0.59 3.97 -3.93
C ILE A 28 -0.45 3.47 -4.95
N PRO A 29 -0.64 4.16 -6.09
CA PRO A 29 -1.37 3.61 -7.22
C PRO A 29 -0.73 2.28 -7.62
N ASN A 30 -1.52 1.21 -7.69
CA ASN A 30 -1.06 -0.17 -7.90
C ASN A 30 -0.58 -0.96 -6.67
N GLY A 31 -0.93 -0.52 -5.45
CA GLY A 31 -0.70 -1.29 -4.23
C GLY A 31 -1.23 -2.73 -4.30
N GLN A 32 -0.38 -3.71 -4.02
CA GLN A 32 -0.73 -5.13 -4.20
C GLN A 32 -1.80 -5.60 -3.22
N SER A 33 -1.89 -4.99 -2.03
CA SER A 33 -2.80 -5.37 -0.95
C SER A 33 -4.28 -5.13 -1.28
N THR A 34 -4.57 -4.37 -2.35
CA THR A 34 -5.93 -3.96 -2.71
C THR A 34 -6.64 -4.96 -3.63
N CYS A 35 -5.93 -5.95 -4.18
CA CYS A 35 -6.45 -6.86 -5.20
C CYS A 35 -6.80 -8.27 -4.69
N ASN A 36 -6.92 -8.49 -3.39
CA ASN A 36 -7.06 -9.82 -2.77
C ASN A 36 -8.30 -10.63 -3.21
N LEU A 37 -9.33 -9.97 -3.73
CA LEU A 37 -10.55 -10.62 -4.24
C LEU A 37 -10.49 -10.95 -5.73
N TRP A 38 -9.37 -10.67 -6.40
CA TRP A 38 -9.15 -10.96 -7.81
C TRP A 38 -8.25 -12.18 -7.97
N VAL A 39 -8.71 -13.17 -8.73
CA VAL A 39 -7.96 -14.39 -9.03
C VAL A 39 -7.73 -14.52 -10.52
N THR A 40 -6.60 -15.10 -10.93
CA THR A 40 -6.35 -15.41 -12.33
C THR A 40 -7.35 -16.46 -12.81
N SER A 41 -7.99 -16.21 -13.97
CA SER A 41 -9.10 -17.05 -14.46
C SER A 41 -8.62 -18.40 -15.01
N ARG A 42 -7.33 -18.53 -15.37
CA ARG A 42 -6.69 -19.79 -15.77
C ARG A 42 -5.23 -19.79 -15.33
N PRO A 43 -4.71 -20.93 -14.81
CA PRO A 43 -3.27 -21.10 -14.62
C PRO A 43 -2.54 -20.86 -15.95
N GLY A 44 -1.59 -19.92 -16.00
CA GLY A 44 -0.77 -19.65 -17.18
C GLY A 44 -1.34 -18.66 -18.21
N SER A 45 -2.53 -18.07 -17.99
CA SER A 45 -3.03 -16.98 -18.83
C SER A 45 -3.01 -15.65 -18.05
N PRO A 46 -2.10 -14.71 -18.36
CA PRO A 46 -1.98 -13.44 -17.65
C PRO A 46 -3.11 -12.45 -17.97
N PHE A 47 -4.01 -12.81 -18.88
CA PHE A 47 -4.92 -11.86 -19.50
C PHE A 47 -6.32 -11.82 -18.88
N ASN A 48 -6.66 -12.66 -17.90
CA ASN A 48 -8.01 -12.61 -17.33
C ASN A 48 -7.99 -12.71 -15.82
N ALA A 49 -8.49 -11.68 -15.15
CA ALA A 49 -8.73 -11.69 -13.71
C ALA A 49 -10.22 -11.78 -13.44
N ARG A 50 -10.60 -12.58 -12.45
CA ARG A 50 -11.99 -12.80 -12.04
C ARG A 50 -12.17 -12.39 -10.59
N HIS A 51 -13.18 -11.57 -10.33
CA HIS A 51 -13.55 -11.21 -8.97
C HIS A 51 -14.31 -12.37 -8.30
N VAL A 52 -13.86 -12.79 -7.12
CA VAL A 52 -14.36 -14.00 -6.43
C VAL A 52 -15.85 -13.91 -6.10
N ILE A 53 -16.34 -12.72 -5.73
CA ILE A 53 -17.72 -12.50 -5.25
C ILE A 53 -18.66 -12.18 -6.42
N THR A 54 -18.39 -11.10 -7.14
CA THR A 54 -19.27 -10.61 -8.23
C THR A 54 -19.16 -11.43 -9.51
N LYS A 55 -18.17 -12.33 -9.61
CA LYS A 55 -17.84 -13.10 -10.82
C LYS A 55 -17.49 -12.26 -12.05
N LYS A 56 -17.30 -10.94 -11.89
CA LYS A 56 -16.85 -10.05 -12.96
C LYS A 56 -15.49 -10.52 -13.47
N VAL A 57 -15.35 -10.59 -14.79
CA VAL A 57 -14.08 -10.89 -15.45
C VAL A 57 -13.58 -9.61 -16.12
N ILE A 58 -12.28 -9.38 -16.04
CA ILE A 58 -11.60 -8.30 -16.75
C ILE A 58 -10.44 -8.88 -17.54
N SER A 59 -10.10 -8.21 -18.64
CA SER A 59 -9.09 -8.61 -19.62
C SER A 59 -7.65 -8.20 -19.27
N SER A 60 -7.45 -7.48 -18.16
CA SER A 60 -6.11 -7.15 -17.66
C SER A 60 -6.17 -6.84 -16.18
N PHE A 61 -5.21 -7.38 -15.43
CA PHE A 61 -5.02 -7.05 -14.02
C PHE A 61 -4.55 -5.61 -13.82
N GLU A 62 -3.86 -5.02 -14.79
CA GLU A 62 -3.41 -3.61 -14.74
C GLU A 62 -4.59 -2.64 -14.66
N SER A 63 -5.73 -2.98 -15.28
CA SER A 63 -6.96 -2.18 -15.20
C SER A 63 -7.55 -2.10 -13.77
N LEU A 64 -7.13 -2.98 -12.85
CA LEU A 64 -7.57 -2.91 -11.45
C LEU A 64 -6.79 -1.88 -10.66
N LEU A 65 -5.49 -1.81 -10.97
CA LEU A 65 -4.51 -1.06 -10.22
C LEU A 65 -4.74 0.46 -10.34
N THR A 66 -5.46 0.90 -11.38
CA THR A 66 -5.84 2.30 -11.61
C THR A 66 -7.07 2.78 -10.83
N ASN A 67 -7.88 1.88 -10.27
CA ASN A 67 -9.17 2.23 -9.63
C ASN A 67 -9.24 1.84 -8.15
N THR A 68 -8.13 1.44 -7.54
CA THR A 68 -8.10 1.08 -6.13
C THR A 68 -8.13 2.34 -5.27
N PRO A 69 -9.02 2.41 -4.26
CA PRO A 69 -9.08 3.56 -3.38
C PRO A 69 -7.76 3.68 -2.63
N LEU A 70 -7.24 4.90 -2.56
CA LEU A 70 -6.05 5.20 -1.78
C LEU A 70 -6.39 5.29 -0.29
N GLY A 71 -5.43 4.88 0.52
CA GLY A 71 -5.53 4.85 1.98
C GLY A 71 -6.38 3.69 2.50
N GLY A 72 -6.65 3.71 3.80
CA GLY A 72 -7.45 2.68 4.45
C GLY A 72 -7.58 2.85 5.96
N LEU A 73 -8.14 1.83 6.61
CA LEU A 73 -8.46 1.88 8.03
C LEU A 73 -7.35 1.24 8.88
N ILE A 74 -6.96 1.94 9.95
CA ILE A 74 -6.03 1.45 10.97
C ILE A 74 -6.80 1.17 12.24
N MET A 75 -7.08 -0.11 12.49
CA MET A 75 -7.89 -0.58 13.62
C MET A 75 -7.08 -1.41 14.63
N ASP A 76 -5.87 -0.94 14.95
CA ASP A 76 -5.02 -1.57 15.96
C ASP A 76 -5.50 -1.20 17.38
N HIS A 77 -5.20 -2.05 18.36
CA HIS A 77 -5.36 -1.73 19.78
C HIS A 77 -4.68 -0.40 20.17
N MET A 78 -5.20 0.24 21.21
CA MET A 78 -4.58 1.44 21.79
C MET A 78 -3.18 1.11 22.33
N GLY A 79 -2.27 2.10 22.31
CA GLY A 79 -0.89 1.92 22.79
C GLY A 79 0.11 1.36 21.77
N LEU A 80 -0.32 0.88 20.60
CA LEU A 80 0.57 0.35 19.56
C LEU A 80 1.31 1.43 18.72
N GLY A 81 1.22 2.69 19.12
CA GLY A 81 1.95 3.79 18.49
C GLY A 81 1.43 4.21 17.11
N LYS A 82 0.11 4.15 16.88
CA LYS A 82 -0.54 4.59 15.62
C LYS A 82 -0.14 6.01 15.19
N ALA A 83 0.03 6.93 16.14
CA ALA A 83 0.48 8.30 15.85
C ALA A 83 1.90 8.33 15.26
N ILE A 84 2.83 7.53 15.82
CA ILE A 84 4.20 7.42 15.30
C ILE A 84 4.18 6.84 13.89
N GLN A 85 3.33 5.84 13.63
CA GLN A 85 3.16 5.25 12.30
C GLN A 85 2.63 6.29 11.29
N ALA A 86 1.67 7.13 11.68
CA ALA A 86 1.14 8.19 10.82
C ALA A 86 2.20 9.26 10.49
N ILE A 87 2.99 9.70 11.48
CA ILE A 87 4.09 10.65 11.25
C ILE A 87 5.15 10.03 10.33
N ALA A 88 5.46 8.74 10.52
CA ALA A 88 6.41 8.02 9.68
C ALA A 88 5.92 7.96 8.23
N LEU A 89 4.62 7.71 8.02
CA LEU A 89 4.00 7.72 6.69
C LEU A 89 4.10 9.10 6.02
N ILE A 90 3.75 10.16 6.74
CA ILE A 90 3.85 11.54 6.22
C ILE A 90 5.29 11.87 5.86
N GLY A 91 6.24 11.51 6.73
CA GLY A 91 7.67 11.73 6.49
C GLY A 91 8.16 11.04 5.22
N THR A 92 7.85 9.75 5.06
CA THR A 92 8.20 9.00 3.85
C THR A 92 7.53 9.57 2.61
N SER A 93 6.25 9.95 2.69
CA SER A 93 5.52 10.52 1.56
C SER A 93 6.17 11.83 1.09
N LYS A 94 6.53 12.70 2.02
CA LYS A 94 7.18 13.99 1.72
C LYS A 94 8.55 13.80 1.07
N GLU A 95 9.36 12.86 1.57
CA GLU A 95 10.67 12.56 0.99
C GLU A 95 10.55 11.94 -0.41
N HIS A 96 9.56 11.07 -0.61
CA HIS A 96 9.28 10.47 -1.91
C HIS A 96 8.86 11.51 -2.96
N LEU A 97 8.00 12.48 -2.57
CA LEU A 97 7.62 13.59 -3.43
C LEU A 97 8.82 14.47 -3.83
N ILE A 98 9.70 14.79 -2.88
CA ILE A 98 10.91 15.58 -3.15
C ILE A 98 11.83 14.84 -4.12
N THR A 99 12.04 13.54 -3.91
CA THR A 99 12.90 12.71 -4.76
C THR A 99 12.36 12.63 -6.19
N ASN A 100 11.06 12.43 -6.36
CA ASN A 100 10.44 12.34 -7.68
C ASN A 100 10.44 13.69 -8.41
N ALA A 101 10.32 14.81 -7.69
CA ALA A 101 10.38 16.15 -8.28
C ALA A 101 11.78 16.55 -8.76
N HIS A 102 12.84 15.95 -8.22
CA HIS A 102 14.22 16.17 -8.68
C HIS A 102 14.61 15.32 -9.91
N LEU A 103 13.78 14.35 -10.28
CA LEU A 103 13.99 13.46 -11.43
C LEU A 103 13.20 13.87 -12.68
N THR A 104 12.44 14.97 -12.59
CA THR A 104 11.71 15.63 -13.69
C THR A 104 12.30 17.01 -13.98
#